data_AF-A0A1M6WET2-F1
#
_entry.id   AF-A0A1M6WET2-F1
#
_cell.length_a   1.000
_cell.length_b   1.000
_cell.length_c   1.000
_cell.angle_alpha   90.00
_cell.angle_beta   90.00
_cell.angle_gamma   90.00
#
_symmetry.space_group_name_H-M   'P 1'
#
loop_
_entity.id
_entity.type
_entity.pdbx_description
1 polymer ?
#
loop_
_entity_poly.entity_id
_entity_poly.type
_entity_poly.pdbx_seq_one_letter_code
_entity_poly.pdbx_strand_id
1 'polypeptide(L)'
;MAVDEATKKQDELELYQIDDKAIVPFFASHLDELKKFIQEHKDQHLSLLELLKQFIRTYKLPFNMQRYMAVQTTYIRQTLQEKMLDRQVAVSHWIQEHAGKHRNRMIQLQCLYLDRIKDRLLPEIEAMLEHRIETLQSKMDHHEEQ
;
A
#
# COMPACT_ATOMS: atom_id res chain seq x y z
N MET A 1 11.90 -18.12 -31.74
CA MET A 1 12.33 -17.34 -30.56
C MET A 1 11.08 -17.01 -29.75
N ALA A 2 10.75 -17.82 -28.73
CA ALA A 2 9.51 -17.74 -27.94
C ALA A 2 9.81 -17.66 -26.43
N VAL A 3 10.97 -17.12 -26.08
CA VAL A 3 11.46 -17.03 -24.70
C VAL A 3 11.29 -15.60 -24.14
N ASP A 4 11.07 -14.59 -24.98
CA ASP A 4 11.10 -13.19 -24.56
C ASP A 4 9.81 -12.68 -23.85
N GLU A 5 8.62 -13.12 -24.27
CA GLU A 5 7.37 -12.60 -23.69
C GLU A 5 7.00 -13.23 -22.35
N ALA A 6 7.29 -14.53 -22.17
CA ALA A 6 6.99 -15.24 -20.93
C ALA A 6 7.93 -14.80 -19.80
N THR A 7 9.22 -14.61 -20.10
CA THR A 7 10.22 -14.13 -19.13
C THR A 7 9.99 -12.66 -18.77
N LYS A 8 9.65 -11.78 -19.72
CA LYS A 8 9.24 -10.40 -19.41
C LYS A 8 8.01 -10.33 -18.50
N LYS A 9 6.99 -11.18 -18.73
CA LYS A 9 5.80 -11.25 -17.87
C LYS A 9 6.10 -11.82 -16.48
N GLN A 10 6.99 -12.80 -16.38
CA GLN A 10 7.46 -13.34 -15.10
C GLN A 10 8.25 -12.29 -14.31
N ASP A 11 9.18 -11.57 -14.94
CA ASP A 11 9.93 -10.48 -14.31
C ASP A 11 9.01 -9.36 -13.82
N GLU A 12 8.02 -8.97 -14.63
CA GLU A 12 7.00 -8.00 -14.21
C GLU A 12 6.19 -8.48 -12.99
N LEU A 13 5.88 -9.77 -12.89
CA LEU A 13 5.13 -10.34 -11.76
C LEU A 13 5.99 -10.50 -10.50
N GLU A 14 7.26 -10.86 -10.64
CA GLU A 14 8.21 -10.98 -9.52
C GLU A 14 8.56 -9.62 -8.90
N LEU A 15 8.58 -8.55 -9.70
CA LEU A 15 8.80 -7.19 -9.24
C LEU A 15 7.70 -6.67 -8.28
N TYR A 16 6.46 -7.18 -8.37
CA TYR A 16 5.33 -6.76 -7.53
C TYR A 16 5.02 -7.71 -6.37
N GLN A 17 5.97 -8.53 -5.94
CA GLN A 17 5.79 -9.33 -4.73
C GLN A 17 5.48 -8.41 -3.53
N ILE A 18 4.27 -8.57 -2.99
CA ILE A 18 3.85 -7.88 -1.77
C ILE A 18 4.63 -8.49 -0.62
N ASP A 19 5.23 -7.63 0.19
CA ASP A 19 5.92 -8.03 1.41
C ASP A 19 4.93 -8.04 2.57
N ASP A 20 4.55 -9.22 3.03
CA ASP A 20 3.63 -9.43 4.16
C ASP A 20 4.05 -8.63 5.39
N LYS A 21 5.37 -8.50 5.62
CA LYS A 21 5.92 -7.81 6.78
C LYS A 21 5.70 -6.31 6.72
N ALA A 22 5.39 -5.74 5.56
CA ALA A 22 5.12 -4.32 5.39
C ALA A 22 3.65 -3.94 5.61
N ILE A 23 2.73 -4.91 5.65
CA ILE A 23 1.28 -4.66 5.65
C ILE A 23 0.81 -4.09 7.00
N VAL A 24 1.15 -4.75 8.10
CA VAL A 24 0.77 -4.28 9.44
C VAL A 24 1.44 -2.95 9.79
N PRO A 25 2.75 -2.75 9.56
CA PRO A 25 3.39 -1.45 9.75
C PRO A 25 2.74 -0.33 8.93
N PHE A 26 2.30 -0.61 7.70
CA PHE A 26 1.59 0.37 6.88
C PHE A 26 0.30 0.84 7.56
N PHE A 27 -0.51 -0.07 8.08
CA PHE A 27 -1.73 0.35 8.80
C PHE A 27 -1.41 1.04 10.11
N ALA A 28 -0.33 0.66 10.80
CA ALA A 28 0.09 1.28 12.04
C ALA A 28 0.54 2.73 11.82
N SER A 29 1.27 3.01 10.74
CA SER A 29 1.70 4.37 10.40
C SER A 29 0.58 5.27 9.89
N HIS A 30 -0.59 4.70 9.55
CA HIS A 30 -1.78 5.44 9.08
C HIS A 30 -3.01 5.13 9.95
N LEU A 31 -2.79 4.81 11.23
CA LEU A 31 -3.83 4.32 12.11
C LEU A 31 -4.92 5.38 12.38
N ASP A 32 -4.53 6.64 12.50
CA ASP A 32 -5.46 7.74 12.76
C ASP A 32 -6.34 8.02 11.55
N GLU A 33 -5.76 8.03 10.34
CA GLU A 33 -6.51 8.13 9.09
C GLU A 33 -7.41 6.92 8.88
N LEU A 34 -6.95 5.72 9.21
CA LEU A 34 -7.76 4.51 9.14
C LEU A 34 -8.96 4.59 10.12
N LYS A 35 -8.73 5.02 11.36
CA LYS A 35 -9.79 5.21 12.36
C LYS A 35 -10.82 6.22 11.88
N LYS A 36 -10.37 7.36 11.35
CA LYS A 36 -11.25 8.38 10.77
C LYS A 36 -12.04 7.83 9.58
N PHE A 37 -11.38 7.14 8.67
CA PHE A 37 -12.01 6.52 7.50
C PHE A 37 -13.10 5.53 7.90
N ILE A 38 -12.82 4.63 8.85
CA ILE A 38 -13.80 3.68 9.37
C ILE A 38 -14.99 4.41 9.99
N GLN A 39 -14.74 5.48 10.77
CA GLN A 39 -15.81 6.29 11.37
C GLN A 39 -16.72 6.93 10.33
N GLU A 40 -16.16 7.50 9.27
CA GLU A 40 -16.89 8.12 8.17
C GLU A 40 -17.73 7.11 7.35
N HIS A 41 -17.37 5.83 7.40
CA HIS A 41 -18.01 4.76 6.61
C HIS A 41 -18.83 3.79 7.46
N LYS A 42 -19.11 4.11 8.73
CA LYS A 42 -19.85 3.24 9.67
C LYS A 42 -21.23 2.84 9.16
N ASP A 43 -21.94 3.75 8.52
CA ASP A 43 -23.32 3.54 8.06
C ASP A 43 -23.41 2.61 6.84
N GLN A 44 -22.27 2.23 6.24
CA GLN A 44 -22.23 1.36 5.07
C GLN A 44 -22.31 -0.13 5.41
N HIS A 45 -22.26 -0.49 6.70
CA HIS A 45 -22.33 -1.88 7.19
C HIS A 45 -21.34 -2.84 6.52
N LEU A 46 -20.16 -2.34 6.15
CA LEU A 46 -19.11 -3.12 5.49
C LEU A 46 -18.30 -3.93 6.50
N SER A 47 -17.78 -5.08 6.06
CA SER A 47 -16.81 -5.83 6.84
C SER A 47 -15.49 -5.05 6.98
N LEU A 48 -14.71 -5.34 8.03
CA LEU A 48 -13.40 -4.71 8.23
C LEU A 48 -12.49 -4.91 7.00
N LEU A 49 -12.47 -6.10 6.42
CA LEU A 49 -11.70 -6.38 5.21
C LEU A 49 -12.08 -5.46 4.03
N GLU A 50 -13.38 -5.20 3.83
CA GLU A 50 -13.86 -4.30 2.79
C GLU A 50 -13.45 -2.86 3.07
N LEU A 51 -13.55 -2.40 4.33
CA LEU A 51 -13.09 -1.08 4.74
C LEU A 51 -11.58 -0.90 4.51
N LEU A 52 -10.76 -1.91 4.83
CA LEU A 52 -9.31 -1.87 4.57
C LEU A 52 -9.00 -1.77 3.06
N LYS A 53 -9.71 -2.53 2.22
CA LYS A 53 -9.54 -2.43 0.76
C LYS A 53 -9.97 -1.06 0.23
N GLN A 54 -11.08 -0.51 0.72
CA GLN A 54 -11.51 0.83 0.34
C GLN A 54 -10.52 1.88 0.78
N PHE A 55 -10.01 1.79 2.02
CA PHE A 55 -8.97 2.66 2.54
C PHE A 55 -7.75 2.68 1.62
N ILE A 56 -7.21 1.51 1.24
CA ILE A 56 -6.06 1.41 0.33
C ILE A 56 -6.37 2.01 -1.05
N ARG A 57 -7.57 1.81 -1.59
CA ARG A 57 -7.99 2.38 -2.88
C ARG A 57 -8.12 3.90 -2.84
N THR A 58 -8.54 4.45 -1.71
CA THR A 58 -8.67 5.89 -1.48
C THR A 58 -7.31 6.54 -1.28
N TYR A 59 -6.49 5.95 -0.40
CA TYR A 59 -5.17 6.48 -0.05
C TYR A 59 -4.14 6.29 -1.18
N LYS A 60 -4.34 5.28 -2.05
CA LYS A 60 -3.50 4.98 -3.23
C LYS A 60 -2.01 4.84 -2.90
N LEU A 61 -1.68 4.36 -1.71
CA LEU A 61 -0.31 4.10 -1.29
C LEU A 61 0.03 2.60 -1.31
N PRO A 62 1.16 2.24 -1.91
CA PRO A 62 1.80 0.95 -1.70
C PRO A 62 2.15 0.70 -0.22
N PHE A 63 2.00 -0.53 0.27
CA PHE A 63 2.40 -0.96 1.61
C PHE A 63 3.90 -0.73 1.86
N ASN A 64 4.72 -0.95 0.83
CA ASN A 64 6.15 -0.65 0.86
C ASN A 64 6.51 0.32 -0.27
N MET A 65 6.51 1.61 0.05
CA MET A 65 6.87 2.67 -0.91
C MET A 65 8.32 2.57 -1.39
N GLN A 66 9.25 2.14 -0.54
CA GLN A 66 10.66 2.01 -0.93
C GLN A 66 10.83 0.93 -2.00
N ARG A 67 10.23 -0.25 -1.78
CA ARG A 67 10.23 -1.35 -2.75
C ARG A 67 9.52 -0.96 -4.04
N TYR A 68 8.36 -0.30 -3.93
CA TYR A 68 7.64 0.23 -5.09
C TYR A 68 8.52 1.17 -5.93
N MET A 69 9.21 2.12 -5.29
CA MET A 69 10.10 3.06 -6.00
C MET A 69 11.33 2.40 -6.60
N ALA A 70 11.90 1.39 -5.93
CA ALA A 70 12.99 0.60 -6.48
C ALA A 70 12.58 -0.12 -7.78
N VAL A 71 11.40 -0.75 -7.77
CA VAL A 71 10.81 -1.41 -8.96
C VAL A 71 10.57 -0.42 -10.09
N GLN A 72 9.96 0.73 -9.80
CA GLN A 72 9.76 1.80 -10.78
C GLN A 72 11.10 2.29 -11.35
N THR A 73 12.12 2.46 -10.52
CA THR A 73 13.46 2.90 -10.95
C THR A 73 14.10 1.90 -11.91
N THR A 74 14.03 0.61 -11.60
CA THR A 74 14.55 -0.46 -12.46
C THR A 74 13.83 -0.48 -13.80
N TYR A 75 12.50 -0.42 -13.79
CA TYR A 75 11.70 -0.44 -15.01
C TYR A 75 11.98 0.77 -15.91
N ILE A 76 12.07 1.97 -15.32
CA ILE A 76 12.47 3.19 -16.03
C ILE A 76 13.85 3.01 -16.68
N ARG A 77 14.83 2.46 -15.95
CA ARG A 77 16.18 2.23 -16.49
C ARG A 77 16.17 1.26 -17.68
N GLN A 78 15.42 0.17 -17.59
CA GLN A 78 15.29 -0.81 -18.67
C GLN A 78 14.60 -0.22 -19.90
N THR A 79 13.53 0.55 -19.69
CA THR A 79 12.73 1.14 -20.79
C THR A 79 13.47 2.29 -21.49
N LEU A 80 14.31 3.03 -20.76
CA LEU A 80 15.01 4.21 -21.30
C LEU A 80 16.40 3.91 -21.87
N GLN A 81 16.97 2.71 -21.65
CA GLN A 81 18.25 2.32 -22.25
C GLN A 81 18.24 2.40 -23.79
N GLU A 82 17.07 2.37 -24.43
CA GLU A 82 16.92 2.41 -25.89
C GLU A 82 16.82 3.84 -26.48
N LYS A 83 16.71 4.90 -25.67
CA LYS A 83 16.52 6.28 -26.17
C LYS A 83 17.64 7.22 -25.72
N MET A 84 18.59 7.50 -26.61
CA MET A 84 19.73 8.43 -26.41
C MET A 84 19.35 9.93 -26.35
N LEU A 85 18.10 10.28 -26.04
CA LEU A 85 17.66 11.68 -25.95
C LEU A 85 17.21 12.01 -24.53
N ASP A 86 17.68 13.18 -24.09
CA ASP A 86 17.48 13.86 -22.81
C ASP A 86 16.74 13.04 -21.73
N ARG A 87 17.55 12.31 -20.93
CA ARG A 87 17.09 11.34 -19.94
C ARG A 87 16.02 11.90 -19.00
N GLN A 88 16.10 13.17 -18.65
CA GLN A 88 15.15 13.81 -17.74
C GLN A 88 13.77 13.99 -18.38
N VAL A 89 13.72 14.37 -19.66
CA VAL A 89 12.48 14.50 -20.44
C VAL A 89 11.83 13.12 -20.64
N ALA A 90 12.64 12.10 -20.96
CA ALA A 90 12.15 10.75 -21.17
C ALA A 90 11.59 10.12 -19.88
N VAL A 91 12.23 10.35 -18.72
CA VAL A 91 11.68 9.96 -17.41
C VAL A 91 10.36 10.67 -17.12
N SER A 92 10.29 11.98 -17.37
CA SER A 92 9.08 12.78 -17.13
C SER A 92 7.89 12.27 -17.94
N HIS A 93 8.10 12.04 -19.24
CA HIS A 93 7.08 11.47 -20.14
C HIS A 93 6.63 10.08 -19.68
N TRP A 94 7.58 9.23 -19.30
CA TRP A 94 7.28 7.90 -18.79
C TRP A 94 6.44 7.94 -17.51
N ILE A 95 6.77 8.82 -16.56
CA ILE A 95 6.00 9.00 -15.32
C ILE A 95 4.57 9.43 -15.66
N GLN A 96 4.40 10.38 -16.59
CA GLN A 96 3.08 10.86 -17.01
C GLN A 96 2.23 9.75 -17.65
N GLU A 97 2.83 8.88 -18.45
CA GLU A 97 2.11 7.84 -19.19
C GLU A 97 1.83 6.56 -18.37
N HIS A 98 2.77 6.17 -17.51
CA HIS A 98 2.80 4.82 -16.93
C HIS A 98 2.62 4.78 -15.42
N ALA A 99 3.06 5.80 -14.67
CA ALA A 99 3.06 5.73 -13.20
C ALA A 99 1.66 5.55 -12.61
N GLY A 100 0.63 6.18 -13.21
CA GLY A 100 -0.76 6.02 -12.79
C GLY A 100 -1.27 4.58 -12.98
N LYS A 101 -0.94 3.95 -14.12
CA LYS A 101 -1.33 2.56 -14.41
C LYS A 101 -0.61 1.57 -13.48
N HIS A 102 0.69 1.76 -13.27
CA HIS A 102 1.47 0.92 -12.34
C HIS A 102 0.97 1.04 -10.91
N ARG A 103 0.68 2.26 -10.43
CA ARG A 103 0.10 2.48 -9.11
C ARG A 103 -1.24 1.77 -8.99
N ASN A 104 -2.16 1.97 -9.94
CA ASN A 104 -3.49 1.34 -9.89
C ASN A 104 -3.38 -0.20 -9.87
N ARG A 105 -2.49 -0.78 -10.68
CA ARG A 105 -2.22 -2.23 -10.67
C ARG A 105 -1.69 -2.69 -9.32
N MET A 106 -0.76 -1.96 -8.71
CA MET A 106 -0.25 -2.26 -7.38
C MET A 106 -1.36 -2.22 -6.31
N ILE A 107 -2.19 -1.18 -6.31
CA ILE A 107 -3.33 -1.07 -5.38
C ILE A 107 -4.31 -2.24 -5.53
N GLN A 108 -4.59 -2.66 -6.76
CA GLN A 108 -5.43 -3.84 -7.02
C GLN A 108 -4.80 -5.12 -6.47
N LEU A 109 -3.50 -5.34 -6.72
CA LEU A 109 -2.78 -6.49 -6.18
C LEU A 109 -2.79 -6.50 -4.65
N GLN A 110 -2.61 -5.35 -4.01
CA GLN A 110 -2.72 -5.22 -2.55
C GLN A 110 -4.09 -5.65 -2.05
N CYS A 111 -5.17 -5.18 -2.69
CA CYS A 111 -6.53 -5.57 -2.31
C CYS A 111 -6.75 -7.09 -2.45
N LEU A 112 -6.29 -7.70 -3.54
CA LEU A 112 -6.39 -9.14 -3.77
C LEU A 112 -5.54 -9.93 -2.78
N TYR A 113 -4.41 -9.37 -2.35
CA TYR A 113 -3.53 -10.01 -1.40
C TYR A 113 -4.12 -10.02 0.01
N LEU A 114 -4.81 -8.96 0.40
CA LEU A 114 -5.55 -8.94 1.66
C LEU A 114 -6.53 -10.11 1.79
N ASP A 115 -7.19 -10.52 0.69
CA ASP A 115 -8.07 -11.70 0.72
C ASP A 115 -7.35 -12.99 1.10
N ARG A 116 -6.07 -13.12 0.72
CA ARG A 116 -5.25 -14.31 1.00
C ARG A 116 -4.77 -14.39 2.43
N ILE A 117 -4.56 -13.24 3.07
CA ILE A 117 -3.96 -13.17 4.42
C ILE A 117 -4.94 -12.72 5.50
N LYS A 118 -6.21 -12.49 5.15
CA LYS A 118 -7.23 -11.91 6.03
C LYS A 118 -7.34 -12.61 7.39
N ASP A 119 -7.23 -13.93 7.43
CA ASP A 119 -7.44 -14.71 8.65
C ASP A 119 -6.34 -14.45 9.69
N ARG A 120 -5.15 -14.07 9.24
CA ARG A 120 -4.05 -13.61 10.10
C ARG A 120 -4.08 -12.10 10.30
N LEU A 121 -4.38 -11.34 9.26
CA LEU A 121 -4.28 -9.88 9.28
C LEU A 121 -5.37 -9.23 10.13
N LEU A 122 -6.63 -9.67 9.98
CA LEU A 122 -7.76 -8.99 10.62
C LEU A 122 -7.63 -8.93 12.15
N PRO A 123 -7.24 -10.01 12.86
CA PRO A 123 -7.01 -9.94 14.30
C PRO A 123 -5.93 -8.92 14.70
N GLU A 124 -4.85 -8.80 13.93
CA GLU A 124 -3.77 -7.83 14.20
C GLU A 124 -4.30 -6.39 14.05
N ILE A 125 -5.10 -6.12 13.01
CA ILE A 125 -5.69 -4.80 12.78
C ILE A 125 -6.77 -4.47 13.82
N GLU A 126 -7.60 -5.43 14.19
CA GLU A 126 -8.61 -5.28 15.24
C GLU A 126 -7.95 -4.88 16.56
N ALA A 127 -6.90 -5.59 16.97
CA ALA A 127 -6.14 -5.24 18.18
C ALA A 127 -5.56 -3.81 18.13
N MET A 128 -5.08 -3.36 16.96
CA MET A 128 -4.60 -1.98 16.79
C MET A 128 -5.71 -0.93 16.88
N LEU A 129 -6.91 -1.26 16.38
CA LEU A 129 -8.07 -0.36 16.42
C LEU A 129 -8.70 -0.32 17.81
N GLU A 130 -8.72 -1.46 18.50
CA GLU A 130 -9.23 -1.64 19.86
C GLU A 130 -8.35 -1.03 20.94
N HIS A 131 -7.09 -0.68 20.63
CA HIS A 131 -6.19 0.06 21.53
C HIS A 131 -6.74 1.46 21.82
N ARG A 132 -7.76 1.51 22.67
CA ARG A 132 -8.53 2.65 23.10
C ARG A 132 -8.58 2.55 24.62
N ILE A 133 -7.90 3.49 25.28
CA ILE A 133 -7.86 3.72 26.73
C ILE A 133 -6.75 2.96 27.48
N GLU A 134 -5.49 3.31 27.22
CA GLU A 134 -4.47 3.33 28.29
C GLU A 134 -3.78 4.70 28.32
N THR A 135 -3.57 5.29 27.14
CA THR A 135 -2.97 6.63 26.99
C THR A 135 -3.90 7.79 27.40
N LEU A 136 -5.19 7.53 27.64
CA LEU A 136 -6.13 8.51 28.20
C LEU A 136 -6.26 8.39 29.72
N GLN A 137 -6.10 7.19 30.30
CA GLN A 137 -6.06 7.02 31.76
C GLN A 137 -4.74 7.54 32.35
N SER A 138 -3.59 7.29 31.71
CA SER A 138 -2.31 7.88 32.13
C SER A 138 -2.28 9.42 32.11
N LYS A 139 -3.10 10.07 31.28
CA LYS A 139 -3.22 11.54 31.24
C LYS A 139 -4.30 12.10 32.17
N MET A 140 -5.25 11.28 32.62
CA MET A 140 -6.23 11.67 33.63
C MET A 140 -5.68 11.46 35.05
N ASP A 141 -4.94 10.38 35.28
CA ASP A 141 -4.33 10.08 36.59
C ASP A 141 -3.21 11.07 36.99
N HIS A 142 -2.64 11.83 36.06
CA HIS A 142 -1.66 12.89 36.35
C HIS A 142 -2.29 14.29 36.53
N HIS A 143 -3.61 14.44 36.32
CA HIS A 143 -4.29 15.72 36.41
C HIS A 143 -5.20 15.86 37.62
N GLU A 144 -5.36 14.80 38.43
CA GLU A 144 -6.14 14.79 39.68
C GLU A 144 -5.29 14.89 40.96
N GLU A 145 -3.96 14.98 40.87
CA GLU A 145 -3.05 15.14 42.02
C GLU A 145 -2.37 16.53 42.12
N GLN A 146 -3.04 17.62 41.71
CA GLN A 146 -2.61 18.99 42.06
C GLN A 146 -3.73 19.84 42.62
#